data_AF-A0A352PZN2-F1
#
_entry.id   AF-A0A352PZN2-F1
#
_cell.length_a   1.000
_cell.length_b   1.000
_cell.length_c   1.000
_cell.angle_alpha   90.00
_cell.angle_beta   90.00
_cell.angle_gamma   90.00
#
_symmetry.space_group_name_H-M   'P 1'
#
loop_
_entity.id
_entity.type
_entity.pdbx_description
1 polymer ?
#
loop_
_entity_poly.entity_id
_entity_poly.type
_entity_poly.pdbx_seq_one_letter_code
_entity_poly.pdbx_strand_id
1 'polypeptide(L)'
;MLRENFIERIFVARRWRDAGDRPMPFSQLLDFHTRHKLLVMAHSPKHVGDLGKLVANGKRSHLDEVCAEYHRTLMEALKRKATVKKNTNVLQHLMGYFKKQLSSDEKQELSELIEHYHQGYLPLIVPVTVIRHYVRKYDQPYLKEQYYLNPHPIELQLRNHA
;
A
#
# COMPACT_ATOMS: atom_id res chain seq x y z
N MET A 1 2.58 7.41 -15.32
CA MET A 1 1.78 8.16 -14.30
C MET A 1 0.24 8.21 -14.46
N LEU A 2 -0.40 8.00 -15.61
CA LEU A 2 -1.88 7.78 -15.68
C LEU A 2 -2.25 6.30 -15.85
N ARG A 3 -1.51 5.60 -16.72
CA ARG A 3 -1.65 4.15 -16.96
C ARG A 3 -1.45 3.32 -15.69
N GLU A 4 -0.42 3.63 -14.90
CA GLU A 4 -0.07 2.88 -13.69
C GLU A 4 -1.17 2.99 -12.64
N ASN A 5 -1.62 4.20 -12.34
CA ASN A 5 -2.73 4.45 -11.42
C ASN A 5 -4.03 3.75 -11.87
N PHE A 6 -4.33 3.79 -13.16
CA PHE A 6 -5.49 3.10 -13.72
C PHE A 6 -5.39 1.58 -13.56
N ILE A 7 -4.23 1.00 -13.87
CA ILE A 7 -4.02 -0.44 -13.75
C ILE A 7 -4.05 -0.88 -12.28
N GLU A 8 -3.40 -0.15 -11.37
CA GLU A 8 -3.46 -0.44 -9.92
C GLU A 8 -4.91 -0.46 -9.42
N ARG A 9 -5.76 0.50 -9.85
CA ARG A 9 -7.19 0.52 -9.53
C ARG A 9 -7.93 -0.72 -10.03
N ILE A 10 -7.63 -1.21 -11.22
CA ILE A 10 -8.22 -2.44 -11.75
C ILE A 10 -7.87 -3.63 -10.86
N PHE A 11 -6.60 -3.77 -10.45
CA PHE A 11 -6.19 -4.86 -9.57
C PHE A 11 -6.86 -4.78 -8.20
N VAL A 12 -6.99 -3.58 -7.61
CA VAL A 12 -7.70 -3.43 -6.34
C VAL A 12 -9.19 -3.72 -6.49
N ALA A 13 -9.84 -3.26 -7.56
CA ALA A 13 -11.24 -3.56 -7.83
C ALA A 13 -11.47 -5.06 -8.05
N ARG A 14 -10.54 -5.75 -8.72
CA ARG A 14 -10.56 -7.21 -8.83
C ARG A 14 -10.45 -7.87 -7.46
N ARG A 15 -9.43 -7.52 -6.65
CA ARG A 15 -9.29 -8.08 -5.29
C ARG A 15 -10.50 -7.82 -4.42
N TRP A 16 -11.14 -6.65 -4.56
CA TRP A 16 -12.37 -6.35 -3.83
C TRP A 16 -13.49 -7.33 -4.20
N ARG A 17 -13.68 -7.62 -5.49
CA ARG A 17 -14.64 -8.63 -5.96
C ARG A 17 -14.28 -10.04 -5.50
N ASP A 18 -13.00 -10.39 -5.57
CA ASP A 18 -12.50 -11.73 -5.22
C ASP A 18 -12.50 -11.99 -3.69
N ALA A 19 -12.56 -10.93 -2.87
CA ALA A 19 -12.48 -11.03 -1.41
C ALA A 19 -13.72 -11.66 -0.74
N GLY A 20 -14.76 -12.04 -1.50
CA GLY A 20 -15.88 -12.84 -1.02
C GLY A 20 -17.24 -12.24 -1.35
N ASP A 21 -18.29 -12.90 -0.83
CA ASP A 21 -19.69 -12.51 -1.01
C ASP A 21 -20.03 -11.16 -0.33
N ARG A 22 -21.26 -10.70 -0.52
CA ARG A 22 -21.78 -9.47 0.11
C ARG A 22 -22.99 -9.81 0.99
N PRO A 23 -23.02 -9.37 2.26
CA PRO A 23 -21.99 -8.59 2.96
C PRO A 23 -20.69 -9.37 3.20
N MET A 24 -19.56 -8.69 3.07
CA MET A 24 -18.26 -9.26 3.46
C MET A 24 -18.23 -9.36 5.00
N PRO A 25 -17.88 -10.51 5.59
CA PRO A 25 -17.63 -10.62 7.02
C PRO A 25 -16.62 -9.58 7.51
N PHE A 26 -16.83 -9.08 8.73
CA PHE A 26 -15.95 -8.07 9.34
C PHE A 26 -14.45 -8.44 9.28
N SER A 27 -14.12 -9.70 9.56
CA SER A 27 -12.75 -10.20 9.54
C SER A 27 -12.11 -10.10 8.15
N GLN A 28 -12.88 -10.38 7.09
CA GLN A 28 -12.41 -10.25 5.71
C GLN A 28 -12.25 -8.78 5.33
N LEU A 29 -13.15 -7.89 5.76
CA LEU A 29 -13.00 -6.45 5.52
C LEU A 29 -11.75 -5.89 6.22
N LEU A 30 -11.52 -6.30 7.47
CA LEU A 30 -10.34 -5.91 8.24
C LEU A 30 -9.04 -6.42 7.59
N ASP A 31 -9.02 -7.67 7.15
CA ASP A 31 -7.88 -8.25 6.43
C ASP A 31 -7.63 -7.51 5.10
N PHE A 32 -8.69 -7.28 4.31
CA PHE A 32 -8.61 -6.51 3.07
C PHE A 32 -8.04 -5.11 3.33
N HIS A 33 -8.53 -4.40 4.34
CA HIS A 33 -8.02 -3.08 4.73
C HIS A 33 -6.55 -3.13 5.11
N THR A 34 -6.17 -4.10 5.94
CA THR A 34 -4.80 -4.27 6.42
C THR A 34 -3.83 -4.46 5.27
N ARG A 35 -4.13 -5.31 4.29
CA ARG A 35 -3.26 -5.60 3.12
C ARG A 35 -3.13 -4.43 2.13
N HIS A 36 -4.10 -3.52 2.10
CA HIS A 36 -4.15 -2.40 1.15
C HIS A 36 -3.72 -1.06 1.77
N LYS A 37 -3.53 -0.99 3.09
CA LYS A 37 -3.28 0.25 3.82
C LYS A 37 -2.15 1.10 3.24
N LEU A 38 -0.99 0.51 2.95
CA LEU A 38 0.15 1.25 2.39
C LEU A 38 -0.08 1.70 0.94
N LEU A 39 -0.83 0.90 0.17
CA LEU A 39 -1.22 1.30 -1.19
C LEU A 39 -2.13 2.53 -1.13
N VAL A 40 -3.16 2.51 -0.29
CA VAL A 40 -4.04 3.67 -0.08
C VAL A 40 -3.24 4.87 0.41
N MET A 41 -2.25 4.67 1.31
CA MET A 41 -1.39 5.74 1.80
C MET A 41 -0.61 6.43 0.66
N ALA A 42 -0.12 5.67 -0.32
CA ALA A 42 0.58 6.20 -1.48
C ALA A 42 -0.32 7.13 -2.33
N HIS A 43 -1.62 6.86 -2.40
CA HIS A 43 -2.57 7.71 -3.13
C HIS A 43 -3.15 8.84 -2.29
N SER A 44 -3.48 8.57 -1.02
CA SER A 44 -4.10 9.54 -0.12
C SER A 44 -4.00 9.13 1.36
N PRO A 45 -3.05 9.70 2.13
CA PRO A 45 -2.95 9.51 3.57
C PRO A 45 -4.24 9.83 4.34
N LYS A 46 -5.00 10.85 3.92
CA LYS A 46 -6.32 11.17 4.49
C LYS A 46 -7.28 9.97 4.45
N HIS A 47 -7.34 9.26 3.32
CA HIS A 47 -8.29 8.17 3.14
C HIS A 47 -7.90 6.92 3.93
N VAL A 48 -6.62 6.77 4.30
CA VAL A 48 -6.20 5.71 5.24
C VAL A 48 -6.92 5.87 6.58
N GLY A 49 -6.99 7.10 7.09
CA GLY A 49 -7.70 7.42 8.32
C GLY A 49 -9.22 7.26 8.18
N ASP A 50 -9.79 7.76 7.09
CA ASP A 50 -11.24 7.67 6.84
C ASP A 50 -11.69 6.20 6.71
N LEU A 51 -10.97 5.38 5.94
CA LEU A 51 -11.23 3.94 5.83
C LEU A 51 -11.00 3.20 7.15
N GLY A 52 -9.94 3.55 7.89
CA GLY A 52 -9.65 2.96 9.19
C GLY A 52 -10.77 3.20 10.20
N LYS A 53 -11.39 4.39 10.19
CA LYS A 53 -12.58 4.70 11.01
C LYS A 53 -13.80 3.88 10.59
N LEU A 54 -14.04 3.69 9.30
CA LEU A 54 -15.13 2.86 8.80
C LEU A 54 -14.99 1.41 9.28
N VAL A 55 -13.77 0.86 9.22
CA VAL A 55 -13.49 -0.49 9.73
C VAL A 55 -13.62 -0.53 11.25
N ALA A 56 -13.05 0.41 12.00
CA ALA A 56 -13.11 0.39 13.47
C ALA A 56 -14.53 0.59 14.04
N ASN A 57 -15.34 1.42 13.39
CA ASN A 57 -16.69 1.78 13.85
C ASN A 57 -17.79 0.91 13.20
N GLY A 58 -17.44 0.00 12.29
CA GLY A 58 -18.39 -0.84 11.60
C GLY A 58 -19.12 -1.76 12.57
N LYS A 59 -20.38 -1.45 12.88
CA LYS A 59 -21.24 -2.33 13.66
C LYS A 59 -21.50 -3.59 12.84
N ARG A 60 -21.33 -4.78 13.44
CA ARG A 60 -21.55 -6.08 12.78
C ARG A 60 -22.93 -6.22 12.15
N SER A 61 -23.93 -5.50 12.64
CA SER A 61 -25.32 -5.52 12.14
C SER A 61 -25.55 -4.74 10.85
N HIS A 62 -24.60 -3.94 10.36
CA HIS A 62 -24.75 -3.09 9.17
C HIS A 62 -23.57 -3.27 8.18
N LEU A 63 -23.05 -4.50 8.08
CA LEU A 63 -21.84 -4.77 7.29
C LEU A 63 -22.00 -4.45 5.81
N ASP A 64 -23.20 -4.56 5.25
CA ASP A 64 -23.47 -4.19 3.85
C ASP A 64 -23.22 -2.71 3.58
N GLU A 65 -23.79 -1.83 4.41
CA GLU A 65 -23.61 -0.39 4.32
C GLU A 65 -22.14 0.00 4.52
N VAL A 66 -21.49 -0.60 5.51
CA VAL A 66 -20.06 -0.39 5.78
C VAL A 66 -19.21 -0.82 4.58
N CYS A 67 -19.50 -1.96 3.97
CA CYS A 67 -18.78 -2.45 2.78
C CYS A 67 -18.98 -1.53 1.58
N ALA A 68 -20.22 -1.06 1.35
CA ALA A 68 -20.52 -0.14 0.26
C ALA A 68 -19.78 1.20 0.43
N GLU A 69 -19.83 1.78 1.63
CA GLU A 69 -19.14 3.02 1.98
C GLU A 69 -17.62 2.88 1.89
N TYR A 70 -17.08 1.77 2.42
CA TYR A 70 -15.66 1.44 2.36
C TYR A 70 -15.19 1.35 0.90
N HIS A 71 -15.93 0.63 0.04
CA HIS A 71 -15.58 0.49 -1.37
C HIS A 71 -15.58 1.83 -2.11
N ARG A 72 -16.61 2.66 -1.88
CA ARG A 72 -16.70 3.99 -2.47
C ARG A 72 -15.49 4.85 -2.07
N THR A 73 -15.22 4.93 -0.77
CA THR A 73 -14.10 5.71 -0.21
C THR A 73 -12.75 5.17 -0.70
N LEU A 74 -12.60 3.86 -0.83
CA LEU A 74 -11.40 3.24 -1.37
C LEU A 74 -11.16 3.67 -2.83
N MET A 75 -12.20 3.61 -3.67
CA MET A 75 -12.08 3.99 -5.08
C MET A 75 -11.83 5.49 -5.26
N GLU A 76 -12.38 6.33 -4.39
CA GLU A 76 -12.05 7.77 -4.34
C GLU A 76 -10.58 8.01 -3.98
N ALA A 77 -10.04 7.24 -3.03
CA ALA A 77 -8.62 7.32 -2.69
C ALA A 77 -7.75 6.97 -3.89
N LEU A 78 -8.02 5.84 -4.54
CA LEU A 78 -7.17 5.31 -5.62
C LEU A 78 -7.26 6.09 -6.93
N LYS A 79 -8.37 6.82 -7.16
CA LYS A 79 -8.48 7.79 -8.28
C LYS A 79 -7.40 8.88 -8.21
N ARG A 80 -6.83 9.15 -7.03
CA ARG A 80 -5.79 10.16 -6.85
C ARG A 80 -4.45 9.59 -7.27
N LYS A 81 -3.65 10.40 -7.98
CA LYS A 81 -2.28 10.01 -8.33
C LYS A 81 -1.44 9.78 -7.07
N ALA A 82 -0.71 8.66 -7.06
CA ALA A 82 0.40 8.47 -6.14
C ALA A 82 1.52 9.41 -6.60
N THR A 83 2.00 10.25 -5.69
CA THR A 83 3.06 11.23 -6.00
C THR A 83 4.37 10.76 -5.39
N VAL A 84 5.49 11.25 -5.92
CA VAL A 84 6.83 11.00 -5.36
C VAL A 84 6.84 11.25 -3.85
N LYS A 85 6.38 12.43 -3.42
CA LYS A 85 6.27 12.79 -1.99
C LYS A 85 5.48 11.77 -1.17
N LYS A 86 4.32 11.28 -1.65
CA LYS A 86 3.51 10.31 -0.91
C LYS A 86 4.17 8.93 -0.87
N ASN A 87 4.80 8.51 -1.96
CA ASN A 87 5.58 7.27 -1.98
C ASN A 87 6.79 7.36 -1.04
N THR A 88 7.53 8.47 -1.02
CA THR A 88 8.61 8.71 -0.05
C THR A 88 8.11 8.52 1.38
N ASN A 89 6.95 9.09 1.73
CA ASN A 89 6.34 8.89 3.04
C ASN A 89 6.05 7.40 3.34
N VAL A 90 5.55 6.64 2.35
CA VAL A 90 5.30 5.20 2.50
C VAL A 90 6.62 4.44 2.68
N LEU A 91 7.66 4.76 1.92
CA LEU A 91 8.98 4.12 2.01
C LEU A 91 9.64 4.39 3.37
N GLN A 92 9.57 5.62 3.88
CA GLN A 92 10.04 5.96 5.23
C GLN A 92 9.25 5.22 6.31
N HIS A 93 7.92 5.11 6.14
CA HIS A 93 7.08 4.34 7.04
C HIS A 93 7.47 2.84 7.06
N LEU A 94 7.73 2.27 5.88
CA LEU A 94 8.23 0.90 5.72
C LEU A 94 9.59 0.71 6.41
N MET A 95 10.53 1.63 6.22
CA MET A 95 11.83 1.59 6.89
C MET A 95 11.71 1.54 8.42
N GLY A 96 10.70 2.22 8.98
CA GLY A 96 10.42 2.22 10.42
C GLY A 96 10.17 0.83 11.02
N TYR A 97 9.66 -0.13 10.25
CA TYR A 97 9.45 -1.52 10.71
C TYR A 97 10.77 -2.23 11.02
N PHE A 98 11.86 -1.79 10.41
CA PHE A 98 13.19 -2.39 10.56
C PHE A 98 14.12 -1.62 11.50
N LYS A 99 13.60 -0.66 12.27
CA LYS A 99 14.40 0.24 13.11
C LYS A 99 15.35 -0.49 14.09
N LYS A 100 14.98 -1.69 14.54
CA LYS A 100 15.79 -2.52 15.47
C LYS A 100 16.61 -3.61 14.77
N GLN A 101 16.46 -3.78 13.46
CA GLN A 101 16.99 -4.91 12.68
C GLN A 101 18.07 -4.51 11.70
N LEU A 102 17.93 -3.33 11.08
CA LEU A 102 18.96 -2.79 10.20
C LEU A 102 20.12 -2.23 11.03
N SER A 103 21.33 -2.57 10.59
CA SER A 103 22.56 -1.91 11.01
C SER A 103 22.55 -0.42 10.63
N SER A 104 23.50 0.35 11.16
CA SER A 104 23.60 1.77 10.81
C SER A 104 23.86 1.97 9.32
N ASP A 105 24.68 1.11 8.72
CA ASP A 105 25.04 1.14 7.31
C ASP A 105 23.84 0.81 6.41
N GLU A 106 23.12 -0.28 6.69
CA GLU A 106 21.90 -0.66 5.96
C GLU A 106 20.79 0.42 6.06
N LYS A 107 20.69 1.12 7.19
CA LYS A 107 19.76 2.25 7.35
C LYS A 107 20.16 3.44 6.49
N GLN A 108 21.46 3.73 6.43
CA GLN A 108 22.00 4.82 5.64
C GLN A 108 21.78 4.56 4.15
N GLU A 109 22.14 3.37 3.67
CA GLU A 109 21.91 2.93 2.29
C GLU A 109 20.43 3.06 1.90
N LEU A 110 19.51 2.51 2.72
CA LEU A 110 18.08 2.60 2.42
C LEU A 110 17.57 4.05 2.44
N SER A 111 18.08 4.89 3.34
CA SER A 111 17.72 6.32 3.39
C SER A 111 18.17 7.06 2.14
N GLU A 112 19.38 6.81 1.67
CA GLU A 112 19.94 7.39 0.44
C GLU A 112 19.14 6.96 -0.80
N LEU A 113 18.78 5.68 -0.90
CA LEU A 113 17.93 5.20 -2.00
C LEU A 113 16.55 5.87 -2.01
N ILE A 114 15.95 6.09 -0.83
CA ILE A 114 14.68 6.80 -0.70
C ILE A 114 14.83 8.27 -1.11
N GLU A 115 15.93 8.91 -0.75
CA GLU A 115 16.22 10.29 -1.13
C GLU A 115 16.48 10.43 -2.63
N HIS A 116 17.29 9.55 -3.22
CA HIS A 116 17.51 9.52 -4.67
C HIS A 116 16.21 9.28 -5.45
N TYR A 117 15.30 8.43 -4.95
CA TYR A 117 13.95 8.31 -5.50
C TYR A 117 13.16 9.63 -5.34
N HIS A 118 13.24 10.28 -4.17
CA HIS A 118 12.53 11.53 -3.91
C HIS A 118 12.94 12.65 -4.87
N GLN A 119 14.23 12.72 -5.18
CA GLN A 119 14.82 13.68 -6.13
C GLN A 119 14.62 13.29 -7.61
N GLY A 120 14.07 12.10 -7.89
CA GLY A 120 13.84 11.62 -9.26
C GLY A 120 15.07 11.02 -9.95
N TYR A 121 16.16 10.76 -9.22
CA TYR A 121 17.35 10.09 -9.77
C TYR A 121 17.17 8.58 -9.94
N LEU A 122 16.28 7.98 -9.14
CA LEU A 122 15.97 6.55 -9.19
C LEU A 122 14.47 6.31 -9.39
N PRO A 123 14.08 5.22 -10.09
CA PRO A 123 12.69 4.81 -10.16
C PRO A 123 12.23 4.17 -8.83
N LEU A 124 10.92 4.20 -8.58
CA LEU A 124 10.31 3.67 -7.34
C LEU A 124 10.68 2.20 -7.07
N ILE A 125 10.88 1.40 -8.12
CA ILE A 125 11.19 -0.03 -7.97
C ILE A 125 12.49 -0.30 -7.20
N VAL A 126 13.46 0.63 -7.22
CA VAL A 126 14.76 0.44 -6.56
C VAL A 126 14.61 0.36 -5.03
N PRO A 127 14.10 1.39 -4.32
CA PRO A 127 13.89 1.30 -2.88
C PRO A 127 12.86 0.22 -2.51
N VAL A 128 11.84 -0.03 -3.36
CA VAL A 128 10.87 -1.12 -3.12
C VAL A 128 11.55 -2.49 -3.13
N THR A 129 12.53 -2.72 -4.01
CA THR A 129 13.22 -4.01 -4.11
C THR A 129 14.09 -4.27 -2.88
N VAL A 130 14.80 -3.25 -2.39
CA VAL A 130 15.59 -3.35 -1.15
C VAL A 130 14.70 -3.59 0.06
N ILE A 131 13.56 -2.89 0.16
CA ILE A 131 12.58 -3.16 1.22
C ILE A 131 12.04 -4.59 1.12
N ARG A 132 11.71 -5.10 -0.07
CA ARG A 132 11.28 -6.49 -0.26
C ARG A 132 12.34 -7.48 0.20
N HIS A 133 13.62 -7.20 -0.05
CA HIS A 133 14.71 -8.01 0.46
C HIS A 133 14.69 -8.05 2.00
N TYR A 134 14.60 -6.90 2.67
CA TYR A 134 14.53 -6.85 4.13
C TYR A 134 13.27 -7.51 4.71
N VAL A 135 12.11 -7.38 4.06
CA VAL A 135 10.89 -8.10 4.46
C VAL A 135 11.12 -9.61 4.47
N ARG A 136 11.83 -10.15 3.47
CA ARG A 136 12.18 -11.57 3.41
C ARG A 136 13.25 -11.95 4.44
N LYS A 137 14.33 -11.16 4.55
CA LYS A 137 15.47 -11.41 5.46
C LYS A 137 15.04 -11.47 6.92
N TYR A 138 14.15 -10.57 7.34
CA TYR A 138 13.72 -10.44 8.74
C TYR A 138 12.31 -10.99 9.00
N ASP A 139 11.75 -11.72 8.02
CA ASP A 139 10.45 -12.37 8.13
C ASP A 139 9.28 -11.45 8.56
N GLN A 140 9.29 -10.17 8.15
CA GLN A 140 8.35 -9.16 8.68
C GLN A 140 6.88 -9.48 8.34
N PRO A 141 6.06 -9.96 9.30
CA PRO A 141 4.77 -10.59 8.99
C PRO A 141 3.76 -9.60 8.43
N TYR A 142 3.69 -8.39 9.01
CA TYR A 142 2.78 -7.35 8.55
C TYR A 142 3.09 -6.87 7.13
N LEU A 143 4.38 -6.79 6.76
CA LEU A 143 4.82 -6.24 5.48
C LEU A 143 4.73 -7.24 4.34
N LYS A 144 4.88 -8.54 4.61
CA LYS A 144 4.71 -9.61 3.61
C LYS A 144 3.36 -9.56 2.91
N GLU A 145 2.32 -9.20 3.65
CA GLU A 145 0.94 -9.17 3.16
C GLU A 145 0.58 -7.85 2.45
N GLN A 146 1.48 -6.85 2.42
CA GLN A 146 1.18 -5.54 1.85
C GLN A 146 1.23 -5.55 0.32
N TYR A 147 0.08 -5.31 -0.32
CA TYR A 147 0.02 -5.16 -1.77
C TYR A 147 0.81 -3.95 -2.28
N TYR A 148 1.17 -2.98 -1.44
CA TYR A 148 2.07 -1.91 -1.87
C TYR A 148 3.41 -2.44 -2.37
N LEU A 149 3.93 -3.53 -1.82
CA LEU A 149 5.23 -4.09 -2.25
C LEU A 149 5.13 -4.91 -3.53
N ASN A 150 3.93 -5.43 -3.85
CA ASN A 150 3.65 -6.20 -5.05
C ASN A 150 2.22 -5.87 -5.57
N PRO A 151 1.98 -4.66 -6.12
CA PRO A 151 0.63 -4.17 -6.40
C PRO A 151 -0.02 -4.83 -7.62
N HIS A 152 0.78 -5.36 -8.54
CA HIS A 152 0.38 -5.98 -9.80
C HIS A 152 1.51 -6.92 -10.28
N PRO A 153 1.25 -7.77 -11.29
CA PRO A 153 2.28 -8.61 -11.90
C PRO A 153 3.49 -7.77 -12.37
N ILE A 154 4.69 -8.31 -12.21
CA ILE A 154 5.96 -7.61 -12.48
C ILE A 154 6.14 -7.30 -13.97
N GLU A 155 5.54 -8.12 -14.82
CA GLU A 155 5.56 -8.05 -16.29
C GLU A 155 4.95 -6.75 -16.82
N LEU A 156 4.12 -6.06 -16.01
CA LEU A 156 3.53 -4.77 -16.39
C LEU A 156 4.49 -3.59 -16.24
N GLN A 157 5.64 -3.77 -15.57
CA GLN A 157 6.76 -2.81 -15.45
C GLN A 157 6.40 -1.40 -14.96
N LEU A 158 5.25 -1.24 -14.29
CA LEU A 158 4.65 0.07 -13.94
C LEU A 158 5.42 0.90 -12.91
N ARG A 159 6.52 0.39 -12.34
CA ARG A 159 7.35 1.08 -11.35
C ARG A 159 8.80 1.27 -11.79
N ASN A 160 9.11 0.95 -13.04
CA ASN A 160 10.48 0.96 -13.58
C ASN A 160 10.86 2.27 -14.27
N HIS A 161 10.00 3.29 -14.19
CA HIS A 161 10.19 4.58 -14.85
C HIS A 161 10.71 5.62 -13.85
N ALA A 162 11.67 6.44 -14.28
CA ALA A 162 12.17 7.62 -13.58
C ALA A 162 11.34 8.84 -13.98
#